data_AF-A0A0V0GU91-F1
#
_entry.id   AF-A0A0V0GU91-F1
#
_cell.length_a   1.000
_cell.length_b   1.000
_cell.length_c   1.000
_cell.angle_alpha   90.00
_cell.angle_beta   90.00
_cell.angle_gamma   90.00
#
_symmetry.space_group_name_H-M   'P 1'
#
loop_
_entity.id
_entity.type
_entity.pdbx_description
1 polymer ?
#
loop_
_entity_poly.entity_id
_entity_poly.type
_entity_poly.pdbx_seq_one_letter_code
_entity_poly.pdbx_strand_id
1 'polypeptide(L)'
;NYHRLSLDFDGVLTHYYHPKSTGDQKWSTLWSLPDNICLAILEDVGSGVCGFNNVCNLGENQRPYCECPKGYSLIDPNSKYGSCKPKFVPSCDEFGQGNPEELYDFDVVTDVDWPLSDFERIYPSAEEECKKACLEDCFCAVTFIEAIVVGRRNFHCQMGE
;
A
#
# COMPACT_ATOMS: atom_id res chain seq x y z
N ASN A 1 38.38 5.89 -6.27
CA ASN A 1 37.08 5.96 -5.57
C ASN A 1 37.09 5.06 -4.35
N TYR A 2 36.38 5.43 -3.29
CA TYR A 2 35.99 4.53 -2.20
C TYR A 2 34.59 4.01 -2.50
N HIS A 3 34.32 2.77 -2.08
CA HIS A 3 33.04 2.10 -2.30
C HIS A 3 32.49 1.62 -0.97
N ARG A 4 31.17 1.70 -0.80
CA ARG A 4 30.44 1.23 0.38
C ARG A 4 29.16 0.58 -0.07
N LEU A 5 28.87 -0.60 0.47
CA LEU A 5 27.60 -1.29 0.30
C LEU A 5 26.90 -1.30 1.66
N SER A 6 25.67 -0.79 1.76
CA SER A 6 24.85 -0.89 2.99
C SER A 6 23.53 -1.57 2.68
N LEU A 7 23.12 -2.48 3.57
CA LEU A 7 21.74 -2.92 3.69
C LEU A 7 21.11 -2.08 4.80
N ASP A 8 20.14 -1.26 4.46
CA ASP A 8 19.49 -0.37 5.40
C ASP A 8 18.23 -1.01 6.00
N PHE A 9 17.66 -0.40 7.04
CA PHE A 9 16.54 -0.96 7.80
C PHE A 9 15.26 -1.12 6.96
N ASP A 10 15.17 -0.38 5.86
CA ASP A 10 14.08 -0.44 4.88
C ASP A 10 14.24 -1.61 3.89
N GLY A 11 15.25 -2.47 4.09
CA GLY A 11 15.50 -3.65 3.26
C GLY A 11 16.21 -3.34 1.94
N VAL A 12 16.56 -2.08 1.68
CA VAL A 12 17.23 -1.67 0.44
C VAL A 12 18.75 -1.80 0.59
N LEU A 13 19.36 -2.54 -0.33
CA LEU A 13 20.80 -2.65 -0.48
C LEU A 13 21.30 -1.55 -1.43
N THR A 14 22.02 -0.57 -0.90
CA THR A 14 22.56 0.54 -1.71
C THR A 14 24.09 0.47 -1.84
N HIS A 15 24.57 0.54 -3.08
CA HIS A 15 25.98 0.72 -3.38
C HIS A 15 26.29 2.19 -3.60
N TYR A 16 27.14 2.73 -2.73
CA TYR A 16 27.64 4.10 -2.82
C TYR A 16 29.07 4.15 -3.34
N TYR A 17 29.39 5.25 -4.02
CA TYR A 17 30.76 5.60 -4.37
C TYR A 17 31.13 7.00 -3.86
N HIS A 18 32.42 7.18 -3.62
CA HIS A 18 33.00 8.44 -3.15
C HIS A 18 34.30 8.74 -3.91
N PRO A 19 34.41 9.88 -4.61
CA PRO A 19 35.61 10.25 -5.36
C PRO A 19 36.82 10.53 -4.45
N LYS A 20 38.03 10.16 -4.90
CA LYS A 20 39.28 10.38 -4.14
C LYS A 20 39.90 11.79 -4.30
N SER A 21 39.22 12.77 -4.93
CA SER A 21 39.77 14.09 -5.32
C SER A 21 39.53 15.21 -4.30
N THR A 22 40.46 16.13 -4.10
CA THR A 22 40.52 17.14 -3.00
C THR A 22 39.42 18.24 -2.91
N GLY A 23 38.19 18.02 -3.41
CA GLY A 23 37.06 18.98 -3.33
C GLY A 23 35.93 18.55 -2.37
N ASP A 24 34.72 19.11 -2.56
CA ASP A 24 33.49 18.71 -1.83
C ASP A 24 33.07 17.28 -2.23
N GLN A 25 33.61 16.29 -1.52
CA GLN A 25 33.36 14.88 -1.80
C GLN A 25 32.15 14.37 -0.99
N LYS A 26 30.96 14.35 -1.61
CA LYS A 26 29.78 13.66 -1.06
C LYS A 26 29.72 12.21 -1.54
N TRP A 27 29.11 11.35 -0.75
CA TRP A 27 28.74 10.02 -1.20
C TRP A 27 27.60 10.13 -2.23
N SER A 28 27.69 9.34 -3.29
CA SER A 28 26.65 9.26 -4.32
C SER A 28 26.21 7.82 -4.49
N THR A 29 24.92 7.61 -4.72
CA THR A 29 24.37 6.30 -5.04
C THR A 29 24.79 5.88 -6.44
N LEU A 30 25.34 4.67 -6.56
CA LEU A 30 25.64 4.04 -7.84
C LEU A 30 24.46 3.20 -8.32
N TRP A 31 23.90 2.39 -7.42
CA TRP A 31 22.69 1.59 -7.63
C TRP A 31 22.09 1.16 -6.30
N SER A 32 20.82 0.79 -6.32
CA SER A 32 20.10 0.18 -5.20
C SER A 32 19.38 -1.08 -5.68
N LEU A 33 19.23 -2.05 -4.79
CA LEU A 33 18.40 -3.23 -4.98
C LEU A 33 17.48 -3.40 -3.77
N PRO A 34 16.25 -3.90 -3.98
CA PRO A 34 15.60 -4.18 -5.27
C PRO A 34 15.22 -2.89 -6.03
N ASP A 35 14.80 -3.02 -7.30
CA ASP A 35 14.36 -1.88 -8.11
C ASP A 35 13.06 -1.25 -7.59
N ASN A 36 12.17 -2.06 -7.00
CA ASN A 36 10.99 -1.58 -6.30
C ASN A 36 10.80 -2.40 -5.02
N ILE A 37 11.23 -1.84 -3.89
CA ILE A 37 11.13 -2.51 -2.59
C ILE A 37 9.69 -2.80 -2.18
N CYS A 38 8.71 -1.98 -2.60
CA CYS A 38 7.30 -2.17 -2.28
C CYS A 38 6.71 -3.45 -2.91
N LEU A 39 7.31 -3.95 -4.00
CA LEU A 39 6.87 -5.17 -4.69
C LEU A 39 7.84 -6.35 -4.50
N ALA A 40 8.98 -6.13 -3.83
CA ALA A 40 10.02 -7.14 -3.69
C ALA A 40 9.81 -8.05 -2.47
N ILE A 41 9.13 -7.55 -1.44
CA ILE A 41 8.80 -8.31 -0.23
C ILE A 41 7.31 -8.65 -0.31
N LEU A 42 7.00 -9.70 -1.08
CA LEU A 42 5.71 -10.36 -1.11
C LEU A 42 5.81 -11.60 -0.25
N GLU A 43 5.45 -11.50 1.03
CA GLU A 43 5.38 -12.65 1.92
C GLU A 43 3.92 -12.99 2.21
N ASP A 44 3.59 -14.28 2.22
CA ASP A 44 2.24 -14.78 2.53
C ASP A 44 1.74 -14.35 3.93
N VAL A 45 2.65 -13.89 4.80
CA VAL A 45 2.36 -13.49 6.18
C VAL A 45 3.18 -12.26 6.55
N GLY A 46 2.52 -11.21 7.06
CA GLY A 46 3.16 -9.99 7.54
C GLY A 46 2.72 -8.76 6.75
N SER A 47 3.10 -7.57 7.22
CA SER A 47 2.69 -6.31 6.60
C SER A 47 3.56 -5.89 5.41
N GLY A 48 4.70 -6.56 5.19
CA GLY A 48 5.71 -6.11 4.23
C GLY A 48 6.48 -4.88 4.73
N VAL A 49 6.91 -4.04 3.78
CA VAL A 49 7.80 -2.88 4.02
C VAL A 49 7.16 -1.77 4.84
N CYS A 50 5.88 -1.52 4.60
CA CYS A 50 5.06 -0.59 5.36
C CYS A 50 4.12 -1.41 6.24
N GLY A 51 3.86 -0.98 7.47
CA GLY A 51 2.95 -1.69 8.37
C GLY A 51 1.55 -1.86 7.78
N PHE A 52 0.70 -2.66 8.44
CA PHE A 52 -0.67 -2.91 8.00
C PHE A 52 -1.43 -1.59 7.73
N ASN A 53 -2.20 -1.57 6.65
CA ASN A 53 -3.02 -0.43 6.21
C ASN A 53 -2.21 0.85 5.91
N ASN A 54 -0.90 0.73 5.69
CA ASN A 54 -0.01 1.81 5.29
C ASN A 54 0.50 1.57 3.87
N VAL A 55 0.40 2.58 2.99
CA VAL A 55 0.69 2.42 1.57
C VAL A 55 2.17 2.65 1.31
N CYS A 56 2.82 1.69 0.65
CA CYS A 56 4.21 1.80 0.23
C CYS A 56 4.33 2.55 -1.11
N ASN A 57 5.04 3.68 -1.09
CA ASN A 57 5.39 4.44 -2.28
C ASN A 57 6.89 4.33 -2.55
N LEU A 58 7.27 4.32 -3.83
CA LEU A 58 8.68 4.28 -4.22
C LEU A 58 9.26 5.71 -4.29
N GLY A 59 10.23 5.97 -3.42
CA GLY A 59 10.97 7.24 -3.34
C GLY A 59 12.32 7.19 -4.04
N GLU A 60 13.19 8.15 -3.69
CA GLU A 60 14.53 8.24 -4.26
C GLU A 60 15.39 7.01 -3.91
N ASN A 61 16.29 6.63 -4.83
CA ASN A 61 17.22 5.50 -4.65
C ASN A 61 16.52 4.17 -4.35
N GLN A 62 15.31 3.98 -4.86
CA GLN A 62 14.46 2.80 -4.64
C GLN A 62 14.06 2.57 -3.18
N ARG A 63 14.09 3.63 -2.37
CA ARG A 63 13.69 3.56 -0.96
C ARG A 63 12.19 3.72 -0.79
N PRO A 64 11.59 3.05 0.20
CA PRO A 64 10.17 3.18 0.45
C PRO A 64 9.86 4.47 1.18
N TYR A 65 8.71 5.05 0.87
CA TYR A 65 8.05 6.06 1.67
C TYR A 65 6.64 5.57 1.98
N CYS A 66 6.34 5.42 3.27
CA CYS A 66 5.05 4.92 3.73
C CYS A 66 4.13 6.09 4.10
N GLU A 67 2.90 6.07 3.58
CA GLU A 67 1.87 7.06 3.90
C GLU A 67 0.52 6.39 4.16
N CYS A 68 -0.11 6.73 5.29
CA CYS A 68 -1.45 6.26 5.58
C CYS A 68 -2.45 6.87 4.58
N PRO A 69 -3.40 6.09 4.06
CA PRO A 69 -4.44 6.62 3.18
C PRO A 69 -5.33 7.63 3.90
N LYS A 70 -6.12 8.37 3.12
CA LYS A 70 -7.10 9.33 3.67
C LYS A 70 -8.06 8.61 4.63
N GLY A 71 -8.40 9.26 5.74
CA GLY A 71 -9.20 8.64 6.80
C GLY A 71 -8.39 7.78 7.79
N TYR A 72 -7.11 7.50 7.53
CA TYR A 72 -6.23 6.73 8.42
C TYR A 72 -5.14 7.60 9.07
N SER A 73 -4.55 7.08 10.15
CA SER A 73 -3.41 7.68 10.87
C SER A 73 -2.49 6.60 11.41
N LEU A 74 -1.20 6.92 11.62
CA LEU A 74 -0.26 6.00 12.25
C LEU A 74 -0.72 5.63 13.66
N ILE A 75 -0.56 4.36 14.03
CA ILE A 75 -0.78 3.90 15.40
C ILE A 75 0.23 4.57 16.34
N ASP A 76 1.50 4.60 15.95
CA ASP A 76 2.56 5.39 16.59
C ASP A 76 3.03 6.48 15.62
N PRO A 77 2.78 7.77 15.91
CA PRO A 77 3.20 8.89 15.06
C PRO A 77 4.72 8.96 14.80
N ASN A 78 5.54 8.31 15.64
CA ASN A 78 6.99 8.27 15.47
C ASN A 78 7.46 7.14 14.54
N SER A 79 6.60 6.18 14.22
CA SER A 79 6.92 5.02 13.39
C SER A 79 6.29 5.16 12.01
N LYS A 80 6.95 5.89 11.10
CA LYS A 80 6.44 6.15 9.74
C LYS A 80 6.21 4.88 8.91
N TYR A 81 7.04 3.86 9.13
CA TYR A 81 6.93 2.55 8.48
C TYR A 81 6.00 1.60 9.25
N GLY A 82 5.41 2.04 10.36
CA GLY A 82 4.48 1.24 11.16
C GLY A 82 3.08 1.18 10.55
N SER A 83 2.17 0.52 11.26
CA SER A 83 0.79 0.33 10.80
C SER A 83 -0.07 1.57 10.98
N CYS A 84 -1.10 1.68 10.16
CA CYS A 84 -2.14 2.70 10.24
C CYS A 84 -3.41 2.14 10.88
N LYS A 85 -4.20 3.03 11.47
CA LYS A 85 -5.55 2.78 11.98
C LYS A 85 -6.54 3.81 11.43
N PRO A 86 -7.82 3.47 11.30
CA PRO A 86 -8.86 4.44 10.95
C PRO A 86 -8.92 5.56 12.00
N LYS A 87 -9.25 6.78 11.55
CA LYS A 87 -9.52 7.93 12.43
C LYS A 87 -10.95 7.93 12.99
N PHE A 88 -11.79 7.04 12.50
CA PHE A 88 -13.15 6.81 12.95
C PHE A 88 -13.26 5.44 13.61
N VAL A 89 -14.33 5.19 14.34
CA VAL A 89 -14.64 3.86 14.86
C VAL A 89 -15.56 3.18 13.85
N PRO A 90 -15.12 2.11 13.18
CA PRO A 90 -16.04 1.28 12.40
C PRO A 90 -17.10 0.72 13.35
N SER A 91 -18.38 0.96 13.06
CA SER A 91 -19.49 0.40 13.83
C SER A 91 -20.56 -0.14 12.90
N CYS A 92 -21.10 -1.31 13.25
CA CYS A 92 -22.24 -1.92 12.59
C CYS A 92 -23.58 -1.54 13.21
N ASP A 93 -23.60 -0.65 14.20
CA ASP A 93 -24.84 -0.31 14.92
C ASP A 93 -25.87 0.37 14.00
N GLU A 94 -25.38 1.13 13.00
CA GLU A 94 -26.19 1.77 11.96
C GLU A 94 -26.33 0.89 10.70
N PHE A 95 -25.69 -0.29 10.68
CA PHE A 95 -25.75 -1.18 9.54
C PHE A 95 -27.19 -1.71 9.34
N GLY A 96 -27.72 -1.52 8.13
CA GLY A 96 -29.13 -1.80 7.82
C GLY A 96 -30.13 -0.72 8.26
N GLN A 97 -29.68 0.38 8.86
CA GLN A 97 -30.50 1.56 9.12
C GLN A 97 -30.24 2.64 8.06
N GLY A 98 -31.18 2.78 7.11
CA GLY A 98 -31.06 3.75 6.02
C GLY A 98 -30.36 3.19 4.78
N ASN A 99 -30.01 4.07 3.84
CA ASN A 99 -29.30 3.70 2.61
C ASN A 99 -27.78 3.82 2.84
N PRO A 100 -26.99 2.74 2.74
CA PRO A 100 -25.53 2.79 2.91
C PRO A 100 -24.83 3.81 2.00
N GLU A 101 -25.35 4.01 0.79
CA GLU A 101 -24.83 5.00 -0.18
C GLU A 101 -24.97 6.46 0.28
N GLU A 102 -25.84 6.73 1.27
CA GLU A 102 -25.99 8.06 1.87
C GLU A 102 -25.07 8.25 3.09
N LEU A 103 -24.55 7.16 3.65
CA LEU A 103 -23.76 7.14 4.89
C LEU A 103 -22.26 7.04 4.63
N TYR A 104 -21.87 6.34 3.57
CA TYR A 104 -20.48 6.06 3.23
C TYR A 104 -20.12 6.59 1.84
N ASP A 105 -18.87 7.01 1.70
CA ASP A 105 -18.28 7.45 0.43
C ASP A 105 -16.96 6.70 0.21
N PHE A 106 -16.59 6.51 -1.06
CA PHE A 106 -15.36 5.82 -1.45
C PHE A 106 -14.31 6.84 -1.91
N ASP A 107 -13.20 6.91 -1.18
CA ASP A 107 -12.01 7.59 -1.66
C ASP A 107 -11.23 6.68 -2.62
N VAL A 108 -11.17 7.07 -3.89
CA VAL A 108 -10.45 6.30 -4.92
C VAL A 108 -8.95 6.56 -4.82
N VAL A 109 -8.16 5.49 -4.65
CA VAL A 109 -6.70 5.50 -4.71
C VAL A 109 -6.27 4.68 -5.92
N THR A 110 -5.39 5.23 -6.76
CA THR A 110 -4.86 4.54 -7.95
C THR A 110 -3.44 4.05 -7.69
N ASP A 111 -2.98 3.10 -8.51
CA ASP A 111 -1.60 2.60 -8.50
C ASP A 111 -1.18 1.95 -7.15
N VAL A 112 -2.15 1.40 -6.43
CA VAL A 112 -1.94 0.60 -5.21
C VAL A 112 -2.32 -0.84 -5.51
N ASP A 113 -1.46 -1.76 -5.10
CA ASP A 113 -1.64 -3.20 -5.26
C ASP A 113 -1.80 -3.85 -3.89
N TRP A 114 -2.70 -4.85 -3.80
CA TRP A 114 -2.90 -5.67 -2.60
C TRP A 114 -2.75 -7.16 -2.96
N PRO A 115 -1.50 -7.61 -3.17
CA PRO A 115 -1.20 -8.78 -4.00
C PRO A 115 -1.69 -10.12 -3.43
N LEU A 116 -2.07 -10.19 -2.16
CA LEU A 116 -2.37 -11.44 -1.46
C LEU A 116 -3.83 -11.61 -1.02
N SER A 117 -4.69 -10.60 -1.21
CA SER A 117 -6.17 -10.71 -1.08
C SER A 117 -6.65 -11.45 0.18
N ASP A 118 -6.64 -10.81 1.36
CA ASP A 118 -6.79 -11.53 2.63
C ASP A 118 -8.23 -11.80 3.09
N PHE A 119 -9.28 -11.35 2.37
CA PHE A 119 -10.66 -11.43 2.86
C PHE A 119 -11.65 -12.09 1.90
N GLU A 120 -12.15 -11.38 0.89
CA GLU A 120 -13.17 -11.91 -0.03
C GLU A 120 -12.90 -11.49 -1.48
N ARG A 121 -13.25 -12.38 -2.42
CA ARG A 121 -13.03 -12.18 -3.87
C ARG A 121 -14.31 -12.44 -4.66
N ILE A 122 -14.71 -11.46 -5.46
CA ILE A 122 -15.83 -11.57 -6.41
C ILE A 122 -15.28 -11.57 -7.83
N TYR A 123 -15.53 -12.66 -8.57
CA TYR A 123 -15.14 -12.77 -9.97
C TYR A 123 -16.09 -13.64 -10.80
N PRO A 124 -16.46 -13.20 -12.02
CA PRO A 124 -16.26 -11.85 -12.58
C PRO A 124 -17.19 -10.84 -11.90
N SER A 125 -16.73 -9.60 -11.74
CA SER A 125 -17.57 -8.50 -11.22
C SER A 125 -17.41 -7.22 -12.03
N ALA A 126 -18.42 -6.36 -11.95
CA ALA A 126 -18.30 -4.95 -12.30
C ALA A 126 -17.82 -4.12 -11.09
N GLU A 127 -17.26 -2.93 -11.34
CA GLU A 127 -16.89 -1.96 -10.29
C GLU A 127 -18.05 -1.63 -9.36
N GLU A 128 -19.23 -1.34 -9.92
CA GLU A 128 -20.42 -0.98 -9.13
C GLU A 128 -20.93 -2.14 -8.28
N GLU A 129 -20.80 -3.39 -8.77
CA GLU A 129 -21.15 -4.58 -7.98
C GLU A 129 -20.21 -4.75 -6.79
N CYS A 130 -18.92 -4.44 -6.97
CA CYS A 130 -17.90 -4.51 -5.91
C CYS A 130 -18.17 -3.46 -4.82
N LYS A 131 -18.40 -2.20 -5.22
CA LYS A 131 -18.75 -1.12 -4.29
C LYS A 131 -20.02 -1.45 -3.51
N LYS A 132 -21.05 -1.95 -4.20
CA LYS A 132 -22.30 -2.33 -3.56
C LYS A 132 -22.11 -3.48 -2.57
N ALA A 133 -21.37 -4.53 -2.95
CA ALA A 133 -21.09 -5.65 -2.05
C ALA A 133 -20.38 -5.18 -0.77
N CYS A 134 -19.42 -4.27 -0.91
CA CYS A 134 -18.72 -3.67 0.23
C CYS A 134 -19.65 -2.82 1.11
N LEU A 135 -20.54 -2.02 0.52
CA LEU A 135 -21.55 -1.27 1.29
C LEU A 135 -22.56 -2.17 2.02
N GLU A 136 -22.76 -3.39 1.54
CA GLU A 136 -23.59 -4.43 2.15
C GLU A 136 -22.81 -5.34 3.11
N ASP A 137 -21.53 -5.06 3.38
CA ASP A 137 -20.73 -5.71 4.41
C ASP A 137 -20.18 -4.67 5.39
N CYS A 138 -20.61 -4.74 6.65
CA CYS A 138 -20.16 -3.82 7.68
C CYS A 138 -18.64 -3.88 7.94
N PHE A 139 -18.01 -5.02 7.69
CA PHE A 139 -16.57 -5.19 7.91
C PHE A 139 -15.74 -4.75 6.70
N CYS A 140 -16.38 -4.45 5.56
CA CYS A 140 -15.65 -3.99 4.40
C CYS A 140 -15.18 -2.54 4.57
N ALA A 141 -13.86 -2.35 4.56
CA ALA A 141 -13.21 -1.04 4.62
C ALA A 141 -12.63 -0.58 3.28
N VAL A 142 -12.34 -1.53 2.38
CA VAL A 142 -11.70 -1.25 1.08
C VAL A 142 -12.18 -2.21 0.01
N THR A 143 -12.25 -1.72 -1.23
CA THR A 143 -12.41 -2.55 -2.44
C THR A 143 -11.25 -2.32 -3.39
N PHE A 144 -10.70 -3.40 -3.93
CA PHE A 144 -9.69 -3.37 -4.98
C PHE A 144 -10.29 -3.87 -6.28
N ILE A 145 -9.99 -3.16 -7.37
CA ILE A 145 -10.53 -3.44 -8.69
C ILE A 145 -9.36 -3.67 -9.63
N GLU A 146 -8.98 -4.93 -9.86
CA GLU A 146 -8.00 -5.24 -10.88
C GLU A 146 -8.67 -5.36 -12.25
N ALA A 147 -8.23 -4.55 -13.21
CA ALA A 147 -8.66 -4.64 -14.59
C ALA A 147 -7.90 -5.75 -15.33
N ILE A 148 -8.45 -6.97 -15.39
CA ILE A 148 -7.94 -7.98 -16.32
C ILE A 148 -8.54 -7.72 -17.71
N VAL A 149 -7.79 -7.02 -18.56
CA VAL A 149 -8.20 -6.73 -19.93
C VAL A 149 -7.97 -7.96 -20.83
N VAL A 150 -8.93 -8.90 -20.84
CA VAL A 150 -9.05 -9.90 -21.91
C VAL A 150 -10.49 -9.94 -22.40
N GLY A 151 -10.78 -9.19 -23.48
CA GLY A 151 -11.95 -9.39 -24.35
C GLY A 151 -13.34 -8.96 -23.85
N ARG A 152 -13.55 -8.76 -22.54
CA ARG A 152 -14.73 -8.12 -21.92
C ARG A 152 -14.28 -7.35 -20.67
N ARG A 153 -14.94 -6.21 -20.35
CA ARG A 153 -14.64 -5.38 -19.17
C ARG A 153 -15.08 -6.09 -17.88
N ASN A 154 -14.41 -7.16 -17.50
CA ASN A 154 -14.66 -7.86 -16.25
C ASN A 154 -13.52 -7.56 -15.29
N PHE A 155 -13.85 -7.15 -14.06
CA PHE A 155 -12.88 -6.85 -13.02
C PHE A 155 -12.77 -8.00 -12.02
N HIS A 156 -11.67 -8.02 -11.29
CA HIS A 156 -11.57 -8.77 -10.04
C HIS A 156 -11.80 -7.80 -8.89
N CYS A 157 -12.82 -8.07 -8.09
CA CYS A 157 -13.07 -7.36 -6.85
C CYS A 157 -12.43 -8.12 -5.70
N GLN A 158 -11.64 -7.43 -4.88
CA GLN A 158 -11.19 -7.92 -3.58
C GLN A 158 -11.68 -6.96 -2.49
N MET A 159 -12.14 -7.48 -1.36
CA MET A 159 -12.54 -6.70 -0.19
C MET A 159 -11.52 -6.89 0.94
N GLY A 160 -11.44 -5.96 1.88
CA GLY A 160 -10.56 -6.04 3.04
C GLY A 160 -11.04 -5.19 4.22
N GLU A 161 -10.51 -5.49 5.42
CA GLU A 161 -10.77 -4.79 6.70
C GLU A 161 -9.75 -3.68 7.03
#